data_AF-A0A150MIB7-F1
#
_entry.id   AF-A0A150MIB7-F1
#
_cell.length_a   1.000
_cell.length_b   1.000
_cell.length_c   1.000
_cell.angle_alpha   90.00
_cell.angle_beta   90.00
_cell.angle_gamma   90.00
#
_symmetry.space_group_name_H-M   'P 1'
#
loop_
_entity.id
_entity.type
_entity.pdbx_description
1 polymer ?
#
loop_
_entity_poly.entity_id
_entity_poly.type
_entity_poly.pdbx_seq_one_letter_code
_entity_poly.pdbx_strand_id
1 'polypeptide(L)' 'MPTITLRLELHNPTKVKQDMYERMTEVNTAFANWLLDHPELNQATSKIFKAFSSQRFPSAVVNQTIREVKSQKKN' A
#
# COMPACT_ATOMS: atom_id res chain seq x y z
N MET A 1 -8.83 -33.75 5.79
CA MET A 1 -9.76 -32.61 5.67
C MET A 1 -9.64 -32.05 4.26
N PRO A 2 -10.73 -31.93 3.49
CA PRO A 2 -10.65 -31.36 2.15
C PRO A 2 -10.42 -29.85 2.22
N THR A 3 -9.41 -29.37 1.51
CA THR A 3 -9.08 -27.94 1.39
C THR A 3 -9.73 -27.39 0.13
N ILE A 4 -10.61 -26.41 0.30
CA ILE A 4 -11.19 -25.68 -0.84
C ILE A 4 -10.20 -24.60 -1.26
N THR A 5 -9.77 -24.63 -2.52
CA THR A 5 -8.96 -23.57 -3.12
C THR A 5 -9.87 -22.61 -3.86
N LEU A 6 -10.05 -21.40 -3.33
CA LEU A 6 -10.78 -20.32 -3.99
C LEU A 6 -9.81 -19.53 -4.88
N ARG A 7 -9.99 -19.58 -6.20
CA ARG A 7 -9.34 -18.65 -7.14
C ARG A 7 -10.27 -17.49 -7.42
N LEU A 8 -9.92 -16.31 -6.90
CA LEU A 8 -10.61 -15.05 -7.19
C LEU A 8 -10.02 -14.46 -8.47
N GLU A 9 -10.67 -14.71 -9.61
CA GLU A 9 -10.34 -14.04 -10.86
C GLU A 9 -11.19 -12.76 -10.99
N LEU A 10 -10.54 -11.63 -11.28
CA LEU A 10 -11.22 -10.36 -11.49
C LEU A 10 -11.86 -10.36 -12.89
N HIS A 11 -13.05 -10.94 -13.01
CA HIS A 11 -13.79 -10.95 -14.28
C HIS A 11 -14.21 -9.52 -14.63
N ASN A 12 -13.63 -8.95 -15.69
CA ASN A 12 -13.89 -7.61 -16.24
C ASN A 12 -14.15 -6.53 -15.17
N PRO A 13 -13.11 -5.98 -14.52
CA PRO A 13 -13.30 -4.86 -13.59
C PRO A 13 -14.08 -3.75 -14.28
N THR A 14 -15.14 -3.28 -13.62
CA THR A 14 -15.84 -2.07 -14.04
C THR A 14 -14.84 -0.91 -14.08
N LYS A 15 -15.05 0.09 -14.95
CA LYS A 15 -14.22 1.31 -15.00
C LYS A 15 -13.99 1.92 -13.60
N VAL A 16 -15.04 1.92 -12.77
CA VAL A 16 -14.97 2.37 -11.37
C VAL A 16 -13.94 1.61 -10.54
N LYS A 17 -13.81 0.28 -10.71
CA LYS A 17 -12.80 -0.51 -10.01
C LYS A 17 -11.40 -0.22 -10.56
N GLN A 18 -11.25 -0.08 -11.87
CA GLN A 18 -9.97 0.27 -12.49
C GLN A 18 -9.47 1.62 -11.96
N ASP A 19 -10.31 2.65 -12.02
CA ASP A 19 -10.00 3.99 -11.50
C ASP A 19 -9.62 3.95 -10.01
N MET A 20 -10.31 3.12 -9.21
CA MET A 20 -9.99 2.94 -7.79
C MET A 20 -8.60 2.30 -7.60
N TYR A 21 -8.30 1.23 -8.34
CA TYR A 21 -7.01 0.54 -8.24
C TYR A 21 -5.86 1.41 -8.75
N GLU A 22 -6.07 2.17 -9.82
CA GLU A 22 -5.10 3.13 -10.35
C GLU A 22 -4.78 4.21 -9.31
N ARG A 23 -5.80 4.87 -8.76
CA ARG A 23 -5.61 5.85 -7.67
C ARG A 23 -4.91 5.25 -6.46
N MET A 24 -5.26 4.03 -6.08
CA MET A 24 -4.63 3.35 -4.96
C MET A 24 -3.15 3.07 -5.25
N THR A 25 -2.83 2.72 -6.49
CA THR A 25 -1.46 2.47 -6.95
C THR A 25 -0.65 3.76 -6.94
N GLU A 26 -1.18 4.84 -7.52
CA GLU A 26 -0.53 6.15 -7.54
C GLU A 26 -0.18 6.65 -6.13
N VAL A 27 -1.16 6.64 -5.21
CA VAL A 27 -0.95 7.07 -3.81
C VAL A 27 0.07 6.17 -3.12
N ASN A 28 0.00 4.85 -3.35
CA ASN A 28 0.92 3.90 -2.74
C ASN A 28 2.37 4.11 -3.23
N THR A 29 2.55 4.29 -4.53
CA THR A 29 3.87 4.56 -5.13
C THR A 29 4.45 5.88 -4.63
N ALA A 30 3.65 6.95 -4.61
CA ALA A 30 4.08 8.23 -4.09
C ALA A 30 4.47 8.16 -2.60
N PHE A 31 3.70 7.43 -1.79
CA PHE A 31 4.00 7.21 -0.39
C PHE A 31 5.28 6.39 -0.18
N ALA A 32 5.49 5.34 -0.97
CA ALA A 32 6.70 4.52 -0.92
C ALA A 32 7.96 5.34 -1.24
N ASN A 33 7.91 6.17 -2.29
CA ASN A 33 9.02 7.05 -2.67
C ASN A 33 9.32 8.08 -1.57
N TRP A 34 8.28 8.70 -1.02
CA TRP A 34 8.44 9.63 0.11
C TRP A 34 9.08 8.97 1.34
N LEU A 35 8.76 7.69 1.60
CA LEU A 35 9.33 6.93 2.71
C LEU A 35 10.80 6.56 2.51
N LEU A 36 11.28 6.36 1.28
CA LEU A 36 12.68 5.99 1.00
C LEU A 36 13.66 7.05 1.55
N ASP A 37 13.29 8.31 1.39
CA ASP A 37 14.06 9.48 1.83
C ASP A 37 13.73 9.91 3.27
N HIS A 38 12.76 9.26 3.92
CA HIS A 38 12.33 9.67 5.26
C HIS A 38 13.36 9.26 6.34
N PRO A 39 13.81 10.20 7.20
CA PRO A 39 14.87 9.95 8.19
C PRO A 39 14.49 8.87 9.21
N GLU A 40 13.22 8.80 9.59
CA GLU A 40 12.72 7.86 10.60
C GLU A 40 12.05 6.62 10.01
N LEU A 41 12.44 6.20 8.80
CA LEU A 41 11.82 5.05 8.12
C LEU A 41 11.71 3.83 9.05
N ASN A 42 12.75 3.50 9.81
CA ASN A 42 12.78 2.32 10.69
C ASN A 42 11.69 2.35 11.78
N GLN A 43 11.31 3.54 12.25
CA GLN A 43 10.29 3.73 13.28
C GLN A 43 8.90 4.03 12.71
N ALA A 44 8.78 4.15 11.38
CA ALA A 44 7.53 4.46 10.70
C ALA A 44 6.42 3.44 11.06
N THR A 45 5.25 3.97 11.38
CA THR A 45 3.98 3.24 11.59
C THR A 45 2.90 3.88 10.72
N SER A 46 1.72 3.26 10.55
CA SER A 46 0.63 3.84 9.74
C SER A 46 0.22 5.27 10.12
N LYS A 47 0.55 5.76 11.32
CA LYS A 47 0.34 7.16 11.70
C LYS A 47 1.12 8.14 10.82
N ILE A 48 2.29 7.75 10.31
CA ILE A 48 3.14 8.58 9.45
C ILE A 48 2.44 8.98 8.15
N PHE A 49 1.47 8.18 7.70
CA PHE A 49 0.69 8.47 6.51
C PHE A 49 -0.04 9.81 6.62
N LYS A 50 -0.43 10.24 7.82
CA LYS A 50 -1.05 11.56 8.04
C LYS A 50 -0.11 12.73 7.73
N ALA A 51 1.21 12.52 7.85
CA ALA A 51 2.21 13.52 7.47
C ALA A 51 2.40 13.59 5.95
N PHE A 52 2.16 12.48 5.25
CA PHE A 52 2.22 12.40 3.80
C PHE A 52 0.93 12.90 3.13
N SER A 53 -0.25 12.52 3.63
CA SER A 53 -1.54 12.86 3.03
C SER A 53 -2.65 12.98 4.08
N SER A 54 -3.55 13.95 3.86
CA SER A 54 -4.79 14.12 4.64
C SER A 54 -5.92 13.19 4.17
N GLN A 55 -5.76 12.50 3.04
CA GLN A 55 -6.76 11.60 2.51
C GLN A 55 -6.90 10.34 3.35
N ARG A 56 -8.11 9.77 3.37
CA ARG A 56 -8.34 8.48 4.03
C ARG A 56 -7.83 7.36 3.13
N PHE A 57 -6.89 6.57 3.64
CA PHE A 57 -6.32 5.43 2.93
C PHE A 57 -6.38 4.15 3.78
N PRO A 58 -6.56 2.96 3.18
CA PRO A 58 -6.64 1.72 3.93
C PRO A 58 -5.35 1.45 4.73
N SER A 59 -5.48 1.29 6.04
CA SER A 59 -4.32 1.09 6.94
C SER A 59 -3.52 -0.17 6.61
N ALA A 60 -4.18 -1.21 6.12
CA ALA A 60 -3.54 -2.44 5.67
C ALA A 60 -2.55 -2.19 4.53
N VAL A 61 -2.92 -1.36 3.55
CA VAL A 61 -2.05 -1.00 2.42
C VAL A 61 -0.88 -0.17 2.94
N VAL A 62 -1.14 0.89 3.72
CA VAL A 62 -0.08 1.73 4.33
C VAL A 62 0.96 0.90 5.09
N ASN A 63 0.51 -0.02 5.94
CA ASN A 63 1.40 -0.85 6.75
C ASN A 63 2.23 -1.80 5.87
N GLN A 64 1.63 -2.34 4.80
CA GLN A 64 2.34 -3.19 3.85
C GLN A 64 3.44 -2.41 3.12
N THR A 65 3.14 -1.20 2.64
CA THR A 65 4.14 -0.31 1.99
C THR A 65 5.31 -0.01 2.90
N ILE A 66 5.05 0.38 4.16
CA ILE A 66 6.10 0.66 5.15
C ILE A 66 6.99 -0.57 5.32
N ARG A 67 6.40 -1.77 5.42
CA ARG A 67 7.15 -3.01 5.58
C ARG A 67 8.03 -3.31 4.36
N GLU A 68 7.52 -3.13 3.16
CA GLU A 68 8.26 -3.34 1.91
C GLU A 68 9.44 -2.37 1.78
N VAL A 69 9.20 -1.07 1.97
CA VAL A 69 10.25 -0.05 1.90
C VAL A 69 11.34 -0.28 2.95
N LYS A 70 10.96 -0.63 4.20
CA LYS A 70 11.91 -1.04 5.24
C LYS A 70 12.74 -2.25 4.83
N SER A 71 12.13 -3.24 4.18
CA SER A 71 12.83 -4.45 3.75
C SER A 71 13.82 -4.18 2.61
N GLN A 72 13.51 -3.24 1.72
CA GLN A 72 14.38 -2.85 0.61
C GLN A 72 15.61 -2.06 1.09
N LYS A 73 15.45 -1.12 2.04
CA LYS A 73 16.58 -0.32 2.58
C LYS A 73 17.51 -1.13 3.49
N LYS A 74 17.07 -2.29 3.98
CA LYS A 74 17.87 -3.17 4.84
C LYS A 74 18.90 -3.99 4.03
N ASN A 75 18.68 -4.16 2.73
CA ASN A 75 19.59 -4.83 1.80
C ASN A 75 20.48 -3.81 1.10
#